data_AF-A0A7K6QN63-F1
#
_entry.id   AF-A0A7K6QN63-F1
#
_cell.length_a   1.000
_cell.length_b   1.000
_cell.length_c   1.000
_cell.angle_alpha   90.00
_cell.angle_beta   90.00
_cell.angle_gamma   90.00
#
_symmetry.space_group_name_H-M   'P 1'
#
loop_
_entity.id
_entity.type
_entity.pdbx_description
1 polymer ?
#
loop_
_entity_poly.entity_id
_entity_poly.type
_entity_poly.pdbx_seq_one_letter_code
_entity_poly.pdbx_strand_id
1 'polypeptide(L)'
;TTKFTRPLDIPVEFVEKNVKLRGKLHHVSEKGLEVEHIPISIPFITAIQRKWQPEGLLLLRLAGVELAPGSTAWLQQELLPQQPLWFQLLGRDSSALDCLVLVNKGGLLSVCLNEELLRQGLGRAARIEGLPHHSHLYWRLHRRLLRAELKAVKRKKGIWKEQSYSERLQEHIGSKKFLQRLQQFVSWVRSSVGR
;
A
#
# COMPACT_ATOMS: atom_id res chain seq x y z
N THR A 1 0.28 5.58 27.80
CA THR A 1 1.47 4.87 27.30
C THR A 1 2.54 5.89 26.97
N THR A 2 3.82 5.54 27.15
CA THR A 2 4.95 6.33 26.66
C THR A 2 4.95 6.36 25.13
N LYS A 3 5.58 7.38 24.53
CA LYS A 3 5.76 7.46 23.07
C LYS A 3 6.91 6.53 22.68
N PHE A 4 6.67 5.64 21.72
CA PHE A 4 7.71 4.81 21.14
C PHE A 4 8.39 5.56 20.00
N THR A 5 9.71 5.61 20.02
CA THR A 5 10.53 6.25 18.97
C THR A 5 11.33 5.24 18.18
N ARG A 6 11.64 4.06 18.75
CA ARG A 6 12.27 2.95 18.04
C ARG A 6 11.44 1.68 18.17
N PRO A 7 11.53 0.75 17.20
CA PRO A 7 10.87 -0.55 17.28
C PRO A 7 11.19 -1.30 18.57
N LEU A 8 12.45 -1.30 19.00
CA LEU A 8 12.92 -2.02 20.20
C LEU A 8 12.34 -1.48 21.51
N ASP A 9 11.86 -0.24 21.53
CA ASP A 9 11.25 0.35 22.72
C ASP A 9 9.83 -0.19 22.97
N ILE A 10 9.23 -0.84 21.97
CA ILE A 10 7.91 -1.47 22.08
C ILE A 10 8.05 -2.80 22.84
N PRO A 11 7.32 -3.00 23.95
CA PRO A 11 7.36 -4.25 24.71
C PRO A 11 6.98 -5.47 23.85
N VAL A 12 7.64 -6.61 24.08
CA VAL A 12 7.42 -7.84 23.30
C VAL A 12 5.98 -8.32 23.46
N GLU A 13 5.39 -8.13 24.63
CA GLU A 13 4.02 -8.51 24.96
C GLU A 13 3.00 -7.79 24.08
N PHE A 14 3.32 -6.59 23.57
CA PHE A 14 2.44 -5.87 22.63
C PHE A 14 2.43 -6.51 21.25
N VAL A 15 3.55 -7.08 20.81
CA VAL A 15 3.65 -7.83 19.56
C VAL A 15 2.90 -9.16 19.72
N GLU A 16 3.16 -9.90 20.80
CA GLU A 16 2.49 -11.19 21.08
C GLU A 16 0.97 -11.06 21.19
N LYS A 17 0.49 -9.99 21.84
CA LYS A 17 -0.95 -9.69 21.97
C LYS A 17 -1.55 -9.02 20.75
N ASN A 18 -0.76 -8.77 19.70
CA ASN A 18 -1.17 -8.10 18.47
C ASN A 18 -1.87 -6.76 18.73
N VAL A 19 -1.29 -5.93 19.60
CA VAL A 19 -1.86 -4.65 20.04
C VAL A 19 -1.93 -3.66 18.89
N LYS A 20 -3.03 -2.90 18.85
CA LYS A 20 -3.19 -1.78 17.92
C LYS A 20 -2.66 -0.51 18.55
N LEU A 21 -1.69 0.09 17.87
CA LEU A 21 -1.15 1.39 18.22
C LEU A 21 -1.66 2.45 17.25
N ARG A 22 -1.73 3.70 17.72
CA ARG A 22 -2.10 4.84 16.90
C ARG A 22 -0.85 5.54 16.42
N GLY A 23 -0.87 6.00 15.18
CA GLY A 23 0.22 6.75 14.61
C GLY A 23 -0.22 7.84 13.64
N LYS A 24 0.75 8.61 13.20
CA LYS A 24 0.63 9.67 12.20
C LYS A 24 1.61 9.40 11.08
N LEU A 25 1.11 9.32 9.85
CA LEU A 25 1.99 9.13 8.70
C LEU A 25 2.86 10.36 8.49
N HIS A 26 4.17 10.16 8.37
CA HIS A 26 5.11 11.22 8.04
C HIS A 26 5.54 11.14 6.58
N HIS A 27 6.05 9.97 6.19
CA HIS A 27 6.59 9.74 4.85
C HIS A 27 6.35 8.31 4.38
N VAL A 28 6.32 8.12 3.07
CA VAL A 28 6.23 6.80 2.42
C VAL A 28 7.56 6.56 1.71
N SER A 29 8.33 5.62 2.24
CA SER A 29 9.61 5.20 1.69
C SER A 29 9.46 3.92 0.86
N GLU A 30 10.52 3.52 0.15
CA GLU A 30 10.57 2.22 -0.54
C GLU A 30 10.53 1.03 0.43
N LYS A 31 11.06 1.21 1.65
CA LYS A 31 11.10 0.17 2.67
C LYS A 31 9.77 0.00 3.42
N GLY A 32 8.91 1.01 3.37
CA GLY A 32 7.65 1.03 4.12
C GLY A 32 7.20 2.43 4.53
N LEU A 33 6.30 2.49 5.51
CA LEU A 33 5.70 3.73 6.00
C LEU A 33 6.45 4.25 7.22
N GLU A 34 6.88 5.50 7.19
CA GLU A 34 7.46 6.18 8.34
C GLU A 34 6.35 6.85 9.14
N VAL A 35 6.16 6.40 10.38
CA VAL A 35 5.03 6.76 11.21
C VAL A 35 5.50 7.24 12.57
N GLU A 36 5.01 8.40 12.98
CA GLU A 36 5.15 8.87 14.35
C GLU A 36 4.11 8.16 15.23
N HIS A 37 4.53 7.53 16.33
CA HIS A 37 3.59 6.96 17.29
C HIS A 37 2.88 8.05 18.10
N ILE A 38 1.54 8.00 18.16
CA ILE A 38 0.72 8.88 18.98
C ILE A 38 0.23 8.06 20.20
N PRO A 39 0.73 8.34 21.42
CA PRO A 39 0.24 7.66 22.60
C PRO A 39 -1.24 7.96 22.81
N ILE A 40 -2.01 6.92 23.11
CA ILE A 40 -3.41 7.08 23.53
C ILE A 40 -3.39 7.60 24.97
N SER A 41 -3.80 8.85 25.15
CA SER A 41 -3.66 9.61 26.40
C SER A 41 -4.99 10.19 26.89
N ILE A 42 -5.12 10.29 28.21
CA ILE A 42 -6.26 10.90 28.91
C ILE A 42 -6.15 12.45 28.82
N PRO A 43 -7.26 13.19 28.61
CA PRO A 43 -7.27 14.59 28.17
C PRO A 43 -6.43 15.60 28.97
N PHE A 44 -6.14 15.36 30.26
CA PHE A 44 -5.58 16.39 31.15
C PHE A 44 -4.04 16.41 31.28
N ILE A 45 -3.30 15.39 30.82
CA ILE A 45 -1.82 15.28 31.03
C ILE A 45 -1.01 15.59 29.74
N THR A 46 -1.69 15.90 28.63
CA THR A 46 -1.11 15.79 27.28
C THR A 46 -0.29 16.97 26.77
N ALA A 47 -0.57 18.19 27.21
CA ALA A 47 0.01 19.39 26.59
C ALA A 47 1.51 19.52 26.89
N ILE A 48 1.90 19.23 28.13
CA ILE A 48 3.30 19.30 28.57
C ILE A 48 4.08 18.12 28.02
N GLN A 49 3.55 16.89 28.10
CA GLN A 49 4.23 15.70 27.56
C GLN A 49 4.54 15.83 26.07
N ARG A 50 3.65 16.37 25.23
CA ARG A 50 3.93 16.51 23.79
C ARG A 50 5.12 17.41 23.46
N LYS A 51 5.42 18.42 24.29
CA LYS A 51 6.48 19.41 24.03
C LYS A 51 7.89 18.87 24.30
N TRP A 52 8.01 17.83 25.12
CA TRP A 52 9.30 17.28 25.59
C TRP A 52 9.62 15.89 25.03
N GLN A 53 8.75 15.34 24.18
CA GLN A 53 8.96 14.00 23.64
C GLN A 53 9.80 14.07 22.36
N PRO A 54 10.85 13.23 22.24
CA PRO A 54 11.68 13.20 21.05
C PRO A 54 10.84 12.88 19.81
N GLU A 55 11.19 13.53 18.70
CA GLU A 55 10.66 13.20 17.37
C GLU A 55 11.34 11.91 16.91
N GLY A 56 10.61 10.81 17.00
CA GLY A 56 11.05 9.50 16.50
C GLY A 56 10.03 8.94 15.52
N LEU A 57 10.54 8.41 14.41
CA LEU A 57 9.75 7.78 13.37
C LEU A 57 9.94 6.26 13.44
N LEU A 58 8.84 5.53 13.46
CA LEU A 58 8.81 4.08 13.36
C LEU A 58 8.63 3.69 11.90
N LEU A 59 9.51 2.83 11.41
CA LEU A 59 9.36 2.23 10.08
C LEU A 59 8.39 1.04 10.16
N LEU A 60 7.25 1.15 9.49
CA LEU A 60 6.24 0.11 9.37
C LEU A 60 6.34 -0.60 8.02
N ARG A 61 6.54 -1.91 8.04
CA ARG A 61 6.38 -2.80 6.88
C ARG A 61 4.98 -3.37 6.85
N LEU A 62 4.41 -3.45 5.65
CA LEU A 62 3.09 -4.05 5.45
C LEU A 62 3.22 -5.58 5.54
N ALA A 63 2.79 -6.15 6.66
CA ALA A 63 2.88 -7.58 6.90
C ALA A 63 2.09 -8.39 5.86
N GLY A 64 2.69 -9.49 5.40
CA GLY A 64 2.06 -10.42 4.44
C GLY A 64 1.89 -9.86 3.03
N VAL A 65 2.60 -8.77 2.69
CA VAL A 65 2.53 -8.15 1.36
C VAL A 65 3.93 -7.90 0.85
N GLU A 66 4.23 -8.45 -0.33
CA GLU A 66 5.41 -8.11 -1.10
C GLU A 66 5.05 -6.99 -2.08
N LEU A 67 5.73 -5.84 -1.94
CA LEU A 67 5.47 -4.64 -2.75
C LEU A 67 5.98 -4.82 -4.17
N ALA A 68 5.14 -4.53 -5.16
CA ALA A 68 5.56 -4.51 -6.55
C ALA A 68 6.15 -3.13 -6.95
N PRO A 69 6.91 -3.04 -8.05
CA PRO A 69 7.33 -1.75 -8.60
C PRO A 69 6.13 -0.83 -8.87
N GLY A 70 6.22 0.44 -8.45
CA GLY A 70 5.13 1.43 -8.57
C GLY A 70 4.11 1.43 -7.42
N SER A 71 4.19 0.48 -6.49
CA SER A 71 3.34 0.47 -5.28
C SER A 71 3.56 1.68 -4.38
N THR A 72 4.80 2.16 -4.27
CA THR A 72 5.21 3.33 -3.48
C THR A 72 4.54 4.61 -3.99
N ALA A 73 4.54 4.81 -5.30
CA ALA A 73 3.86 5.95 -5.94
C ALA A 73 2.35 5.93 -5.66
N TRP A 74 1.73 4.75 -5.73
CA TRP A 74 0.31 4.61 -5.37
C TRP A 74 0.06 4.90 -3.89
N LEU A 75 0.92 4.42 -2.98
CA LEU A 75 0.81 4.70 -1.54
C LEU A 75 0.94 6.20 -1.25
N GLN A 76 1.82 6.91 -1.94
CA GLN A 76 1.98 8.36 -1.83
C GLN A 76 0.76 9.14 -2.34
N GLN A 77 0.05 8.61 -3.33
CA GLN A 77 -1.19 9.21 -3.84
C GLN A 77 -2.39 8.91 -2.94
N GLU A 78 -2.45 7.71 -2.36
CA GLU A 78 -3.59 7.26 -1.57
C GLU A 78 -3.55 7.79 -0.13
N LEU A 79 -2.36 7.99 0.43
CA LEU A 79 -2.18 8.43 1.80
C LEU A 79 -1.89 9.93 1.85
N LEU A 80 -2.66 10.64 2.69
CA LEU A 80 -2.40 12.05 2.92
C LEU A 80 -1.20 12.22 3.87
N PRO A 81 -0.33 13.22 3.65
CA PRO A 81 0.68 13.58 4.64
C PRO A 81 0.01 13.85 5.99
N GLN A 82 0.65 13.43 7.08
CA GLN A 82 0.17 13.70 8.45
C GLN A 82 -1.17 13.02 8.78
N GLN A 83 -1.64 12.08 7.96
CA GLN A 83 -2.89 11.34 8.17
C GLN A 83 -2.79 10.44 9.41
N PRO A 84 -3.79 10.47 10.31
CA PRO A 84 -3.85 9.55 11.43
C PRO A 84 -4.18 8.15 10.92
N LEU A 85 -3.48 7.16 11.45
CA LEU A 85 -3.68 5.76 11.15
C LEU A 85 -3.57 4.89 12.40
N TRP A 86 -4.07 3.67 12.29
CA TRP A 86 -3.88 2.63 13.27
C TRP A 86 -2.99 1.55 12.68
N PHE A 87 -2.08 1.00 13.46
CA PHE A 87 -1.26 -0.11 13.04
C PHE A 87 -1.30 -1.21 14.10
N GLN A 88 -1.64 -2.42 13.67
CA GLN A 88 -1.65 -3.60 14.50
C GLN A 88 -0.29 -4.28 14.41
N LEU A 89 0.40 -4.43 15.53
CA LEU A 89 1.68 -5.11 15.61
C LEU A 89 1.50 -6.61 15.34
N LEU A 90 2.32 -7.18 14.46
CA LEU A 90 2.37 -8.61 14.19
C LEU A 90 3.78 -9.18 14.36
N GLY A 91 4.80 -8.38 14.02
CA GLY A 91 6.20 -8.73 14.16
C GLY A 91 7.04 -7.50 14.46
N ARG A 92 8.24 -7.73 15.00
CA ARG A 92 9.20 -6.67 15.31
C ARG A 92 10.60 -7.15 14.99
N ASP A 93 11.29 -6.34 14.19
CA ASP A 93 12.72 -6.43 13.94
C ASP A 93 13.48 -5.34 14.71
N SER A 94 14.80 -5.32 14.59
CA SER A 94 15.66 -4.27 15.17
C SER A 94 15.39 -2.89 14.56
N SER A 95 15.02 -2.82 13.28
CA SER A 95 14.88 -1.56 12.52
C SER A 95 13.45 -1.27 12.05
N ALA A 96 12.55 -2.26 12.02
CA ALA A 96 11.21 -2.10 11.47
C ALA A 96 10.16 -2.93 12.24
N LEU A 97 8.90 -2.57 12.04
CA LEU A 97 7.75 -3.28 12.60
C LEU A 97 6.91 -3.88 11.47
N ASP A 98 6.55 -5.15 11.59
CA ASP A 98 5.60 -5.77 10.68
C ASP A 98 4.18 -5.58 11.20
N CYS A 99 3.38 -4.89 10.41
CA CYS A 99 2.08 -4.43 10.85
C CYS A 99 0.97 -4.63 9.81
N LEU A 100 -0.26 -4.77 10.32
CA LEU A 100 -1.45 -4.42 9.54
C LEU A 100 -1.76 -2.95 9.72
N VAL A 101 -1.86 -2.21 8.63
CA VAL A 101 -2.14 -0.78 8.65
C VAL A 101 -3.61 -0.53 8.32
N LEU A 102 -4.28 0.24 9.16
CA LEU A 102 -5.68 0.61 9.07
C LEU A 102 -5.77 2.13 8.91
N VAL A 103 -6.30 2.56 7.78
CA VAL A 103 -6.46 3.98 7.43
C VAL A 103 -7.92 4.32 7.29
N ASN A 104 -8.31 5.53 7.70
CA ASN A 104 -9.66 6.02 7.46
C ASN A 104 -9.72 6.68 6.07
N LYS A 105 -10.59 6.18 5.18
CA LYS A 105 -10.80 6.68 3.81
C LYS A 105 -12.12 7.45 3.68
N GLY A 106 -12.38 8.34 4.64
CA GLY A 106 -13.59 9.17 4.66
C GLY A 106 -14.75 8.49 5.40
N GLY A 107 -15.44 9.27 6.25
CA GLY A 107 -16.52 8.79 7.09
C GLY A 107 -16.05 7.91 8.26
N LEU A 108 -16.85 6.89 8.60
CA LEU A 108 -16.63 5.97 9.73
C LEU A 108 -15.98 4.64 9.31
N LEU A 109 -15.60 4.48 8.04
CA LEU A 109 -15.07 3.22 7.52
C LEU A 109 -13.53 3.23 7.50
N SER A 110 -12.94 2.32 8.28
CA SER A 110 -11.51 2.03 8.22
C SER A 110 -11.23 0.91 7.20
N VAL A 111 -10.17 1.09 6.41
CA VAL A 111 -9.74 0.13 5.39
C VAL A 111 -8.36 -0.40 5.78
N CYS A 112 -8.17 -1.71 5.61
CA CYS A 112 -6.86 -2.33 5.76
C CYS A 112 -6.03 -2.07 4.50
N LEU A 113 -4.95 -1.32 4.65
CA LEU A 113 -4.08 -0.92 3.54
C LEU A 113 -3.41 -2.13 2.88
N ASN A 114 -2.99 -3.12 3.68
CA ASN A 114 -2.39 -4.37 3.21
C ASN A 114 -3.33 -5.09 2.22
N GLU A 115 -4.61 -5.21 2.58
CA GLU A 115 -5.62 -5.87 1.74
C GLU A 115 -5.93 -5.04 0.48
N GLU A 116 -6.02 -3.71 0.61
CA GLU A 116 -6.32 -2.83 -0.52
C GLU A 116 -5.19 -2.84 -1.57
N LEU A 117 -3.95 -2.88 -1.14
CA LEU A 117 -2.78 -2.93 -2.02
C LEU A 117 -2.81 -4.19 -2.89
N LEU A 118 -3.11 -5.35 -2.29
CA LEU A 118 -3.32 -6.60 -3.03
C LEU A 118 -4.53 -6.52 -3.96
N ARG A 119 -5.64 -5.90 -3.51
CA ARG A 119 -6.86 -5.75 -4.32
C ARG A 119 -6.64 -4.90 -5.58
N GLN A 120 -5.71 -3.95 -5.53
CA GLN A 120 -5.30 -3.15 -6.70
C GLN A 120 -4.25 -3.85 -7.56
N GLY A 121 -3.72 -5.00 -7.13
CA GLY A 121 -2.66 -5.72 -7.83
C GLY A 121 -1.32 -5.02 -7.75
N LEU A 122 -1.06 -4.26 -6.68
CA LEU A 122 0.19 -3.52 -6.48
C LEU A 122 1.22 -4.31 -5.65
N GLY A 123 0.95 -5.58 -5.41
CA GLY A 123 1.78 -6.48 -4.63
C GLY A 123 1.28 -7.90 -4.68
N ARG A 124 2.03 -8.81 -4.06
CA ARG A 124 1.71 -10.23 -3.92
C ARG A 124 1.51 -10.60 -2.46
N ALA A 125 0.66 -11.57 -2.16
CA ALA A 125 0.54 -12.04 -0.80
C ALA A 125 1.81 -12.81 -0.41
N ALA A 126 2.44 -12.40 0.68
CA ALA A 126 3.66 -12.98 1.20
C ALA A 126 3.40 -13.68 2.55
N ARG A 127 4.44 -14.33 3.07
CA ARG A 127 4.42 -14.86 4.43
C ARG A 127 4.28 -13.70 5.42
N ILE A 128 3.45 -13.90 6.45
CA ILE A 128 3.33 -12.95 7.55
C ILE A 128 4.45 -13.29 8.55
N GLU A 129 5.49 -12.46 8.57
CA GLU A 129 6.57 -12.55 9.55
C GLU A 129 6.05 -12.13 10.94
N GLY A 130 6.61 -12.73 12.00
CA GLY A 130 6.22 -12.46 13.39
C GLY A 130 5.02 -13.24 13.94
N LEU A 131 4.22 -13.90 13.09
CA LEU A 131 3.03 -14.61 13.54
C LEU A 131 3.17 -16.14 13.43
N PRO A 132 2.87 -16.92 14.49
CA PRO A 132 3.00 -18.38 14.44
C PRO A 132 2.04 -19.02 13.43
N HIS A 133 2.54 -19.95 12.61
CA HIS A 133 1.75 -20.64 11.58
C HIS A 133 0.56 -21.44 12.10
N HIS A 134 0.64 -21.91 13.34
CA HIS A 134 -0.46 -22.65 13.98
C HIS A 134 -1.53 -21.72 14.57
N SER A 135 -1.30 -20.40 14.58
CA SER A 135 -2.28 -19.44 15.10
C SER A 135 -3.48 -19.34 14.18
N HIS A 136 -4.68 -19.40 14.75
CA HIS A 136 -5.91 -19.15 14.02
C HIS A 136 -5.92 -17.74 13.38
N LEU A 137 -5.27 -16.76 14.01
CA LEU A 137 -5.14 -15.40 13.49
C LEU A 137 -4.32 -15.38 12.19
N TYR A 138 -3.26 -16.19 12.12
CA TYR A 138 -2.42 -16.31 10.91
C TYR A 138 -3.26 -16.77 9.72
N TRP A 139 -3.96 -17.89 9.87
CA TRP A 139 -4.79 -18.43 8.80
C TRP A 139 -5.91 -17.49 8.38
N ARG A 140 -6.53 -16.80 9.35
CA ARG A 140 -7.59 -15.82 9.07
C ARG A 140 -7.04 -14.65 8.24
N LEU A 141 -5.91 -14.08 8.61
CA LEU A 141 -5.30 -12.95 7.89
C LEU A 141 -4.78 -13.38 6.53
N HIS A 142 -4.01 -14.47 6.48
CA HIS A 142 -3.42 -14.97 5.25
C HIS A 142 -4.50 -15.32 4.21
N ARG A 143 -5.60 -15.96 4.63
CA ARG A 143 -6.75 -16.24 3.75
C ARG A 143 -7.41 -14.95 3.21
N ARG A 144 -7.47 -13.87 3.99
CA ARG A 144 -7.99 -12.57 3.52
C ARG A 144 -7.09 -11.94 2.47
N LEU A 145 -5.78 -11.94 2.70
CA LEU A 145 -4.79 -11.41 1.76
C LEU A 145 -4.82 -12.18 0.43
N LEU A 146 -4.80 -13.51 0.47
CA LEU A 146 -4.91 -14.36 -0.73
C LEU A 146 -6.22 -14.11 -1.49
N ARG A 147 -7.34 -13.92 -0.80
CA ARG A 147 -8.62 -13.58 -1.46
C ARG A 147 -8.54 -12.23 -2.19
N ALA A 148 -7.87 -11.24 -1.61
CA ALA A 148 -7.68 -9.93 -2.24
C ALA A 148 -6.81 -10.02 -3.49
N GLU A 149 -5.72 -10.79 -3.41
CA GLU A 149 -4.84 -11.07 -4.56
C GLU A 149 -5.58 -11.81 -5.68
N LEU A 150 -6.29 -12.90 -5.37
CA LEU A 150 -7.10 -13.63 -6.34
C LEU A 150 -8.14 -12.74 -7.02
N LYS A 151 -8.70 -11.77 -6.29
CA LYS A 151 -9.63 -10.79 -6.86
C LYS A 151 -8.94 -9.83 -7.84
N ALA A 152 -7.69 -9.43 -7.57
CA ALA A 152 -6.91 -8.61 -8.49
C ALA A 152 -6.51 -9.39 -9.74
N VAL A 153 -6.12 -10.66 -9.60
CA VAL A 153 -5.85 -11.59 -10.71
C VAL A 153 -7.09 -11.73 -11.60
N LYS A 154 -8.25 -12.06 -11.00
CA LYS A 154 -9.52 -12.21 -11.74
C LYS A 154 -9.93 -10.93 -12.48
N ARG A 155 -9.55 -9.76 -11.94
CA ARG A 155 -9.84 -8.45 -12.52
C ARG A 155 -8.73 -7.92 -13.43
N LYS A 156 -7.65 -8.68 -13.65
CA LYS A 156 -6.46 -8.28 -14.41
C LYS A 156 -5.99 -6.86 -14.01
N LYS A 157 -5.76 -6.64 -12.72
CA LYS A 157 -5.35 -5.33 -12.17
C LYS A 157 -3.87 -5.29 -11.83
N GLY A 158 -3.28 -4.08 -11.90
CA GLY A 158 -1.89 -3.84 -11.50
C GLY A 158 -0.92 -4.75 -12.25
N ILE A 159 -0.09 -5.49 -11.51
CA ILE A 159 0.87 -6.46 -12.03
C ILE A 159 0.23 -7.64 -12.80
N TRP A 160 -1.07 -7.85 -12.62
CA TRP A 160 -1.83 -8.94 -13.26
C TRP A 160 -2.50 -8.50 -14.57
N LYS A 161 -2.29 -7.25 -15.00
CA LYS A 161 -2.58 -6.86 -16.39
C LYS A 161 -1.62 -7.64 -17.26
N GLU A 162 -2.13 -8.65 -17.97
CA GLU A 162 -1.43 -9.15 -19.16
C GLU A 162 -1.13 -7.93 -20.03
N GLN A 163 0.14 -7.74 -20.44
CA GLN A 163 0.46 -6.83 -21.53
C GLN A 163 -0.45 -7.22 -22.68
N SER A 164 -1.53 -6.47 -22.85
CA SER A 164 -2.62 -6.89 -23.70
C SER A 164 -2.04 -7.02 -25.08
N TYR A 165 -2.31 -8.11 -25.78
CA TYR A 165 -1.90 -8.30 -27.17
C TYR A 165 -2.17 -7.04 -28.04
N SER A 166 -3.15 -6.22 -27.65
CA SER A 166 -3.45 -4.91 -28.24
C SER A 166 -2.34 -3.85 -28.09
N GLU A 167 -1.60 -3.79 -26.99
CA GLU A 167 -0.47 -2.85 -26.82
C GLU A 167 0.73 -3.28 -27.70
N ARG A 168 1.02 -4.59 -27.75
CA ARG A 168 2.03 -5.16 -28.67
C ARG A 168 1.66 -4.98 -30.14
N LEU A 169 0.36 -5.09 -30.47
CA LEU A 169 -0.14 -4.84 -31.81
C LEU A 169 -0.18 -3.34 -32.15
N GLN A 170 -0.46 -2.45 -31.20
CA GLN A 170 -0.39 -1.00 -31.41
C GLN A 170 1.03 -0.53 -31.70
N GLU A 171 2.03 -1.09 -30.99
CA GLU A 171 3.45 -0.81 -31.26
C GLU A 171 3.88 -1.30 -32.67
N HIS A 172 3.36 -2.45 -33.13
CA HIS A 172 3.70 -2.99 -34.47
C HIS A 172 2.88 -2.42 -35.63
N ILE A 173 1.66 -1.91 -35.40
CA ILE A 173 0.71 -1.55 -36.47
C ILE A 173 0.52 -0.03 -36.59
N GLY A 174 0.69 0.74 -35.51
CA GLY A 174 0.08 2.07 -35.36
C GLY A 174 0.77 3.25 -36.05
N SER A 175 2.08 3.22 -36.29
CA SER A 175 2.78 4.45 -36.71
C SER A 175 2.90 4.59 -38.23
N LYS A 176 3.64 3.71 -38.91
CA LYS A 176 4.01 3.97 -40.31
C LYS A 176 2.95 3.57 -41.34
N LYS A 177 2.26 2.44 -41.15
CA LYS A 177 1.28 1.92 -42.13
C LYS A 177 -0.06 2.67 -42.11
N PHE A 178 -0.52 3.09 -40.93
CA PHE A 178 -1.77 3.83 -40.78
C PHE A 178 -1.66 5.25 -41.35
N LEU A 179 -0.56 5.96 -41.05
CA LEU A 179 -0.29 7.28 -41.62
C LEU A 179 -0.15 7.23 -43.15
N GLN A 180 0.51 6.20 -43.71
CA GLN A 180 0.57 6.01 -45.17
C GLN A 180 -0.80 5.77 -45.80
N ARG A 181 -1.67 4.96 -45.17
CA ARG A 181 -3.03 4.71 -45.67
C ARG A 181 -3.93 5.94 -45.58
N LEU A 182 -3.79 6.75 -44.53
CA LEU A 182 -4.50 8.03 -44.42
C LEU A 182 -4.05 9.02 -45.49
N GLN A 183 -2.75 9.12 -45.77
CA GLN A 183 -2.24 9.98 -46.85
C GLN A 183 -2.77 9.54 -48.22
N GLN A 184 -2.78 8.23 -48.48
CA GLN A 184 -3.37 7.68 -49.71
C GLN A 184 -4.86 8.01 -49.81
N PHE A 185 -5.62 7.86 -48.73
CA PHE A 185 -7.04 8.16 -48.71
C PHE A 185 -7.33 9.66 -48.94
N VAL A 186 -6.59 10.55 -48.29
CA VAL A 186 -6.70 12.00 -48.49
C VAL A 186 -6.35 12.39 -49.93
N SER A 187 -5.32 11.78 -50.52
CA SER A 187 -4.96 12.03 -51.93
C SER A 187 -6.07 11.58 -52.90
N TRP A 188 -6.72 10.46 -52.62
CA TRP A 188 -7.83 9.94 -53.43
C TRP A 188 -9.06 10.85 -53.37
N VAL A 189 -9.46 11.29 -52.16
CA VAL A 189 -10.58 12.23 -51.98
C VAL A 189 -10.32 13.55 -52.70
N ARG A 190 -9.09 14.08 -52.62
CA ARG A 190 -8.72 15.34 -53.29
C ARG A 190 -8.78 15.22 -54.82
N SER A 191 -8.46 14.05 -55.37
CA SER A 191 -8.54 13.77 -56.81
C SER A 191 -9.98 13.53 -57.33
N SER A 192 -10.91 13.19 -56.44
CA SER A 192 -12.32 12.92 -56.79
C SER A 192 -13.23 14.14 -56.65
N VAL A 193 -12.80 15.19 -55.93
CA VAL A 193 -13.53 16.47 -55.80
C VAL A 193 -13.09 17.51 -56.86
N GLY A 194 -12.00 17.26 -57.59
CA GLY A 194 -11.44 18.18 -58.60
C GLY A 194 -11.82 17.86 -60.06
N ARG A 195 -12.96 17.22 -60.31
CA ARG A 195 -13.43 16.91 -61.67
C ARG A 195 -14.84 17.45 -61.91
#